data_AF-A0A3P7UC69-F1
#
_entry.id   AF-A0A3P7UC69-F1
#
_cell.length_a   1.000
_cell.length_b   1.000
_cell.length_c   1.000
_cell.angle_alpha   90.00
_cell.angle_beta   90.00
_cell.angle_gamma   90.00
#
_symmetry.space_group_name_H-M   'P 1'
#
loop_
_entity.id
_entity.type
_entity.pdbx_description
1 polymer ?
#
loop_
_entity_poly.entity_id
_entity_poly.type
_entity_poly.pdbx_seq_one_letter_code
_entity_poly.pdbx_strand_id
1 'polypeptide(L)'
;MPKKSEIPNGKSVKKKLKTSSKEVRLCFPFSCQCNLISFSLLLERVFSFHKDVRGFLGDGDSDAELPIEKKARLLNKRKQKTADRGDSELRLNIAGQQMYELPTVDEVEQQLKEVPNLQIIRDRISEVVQVLGDFKTRRQPGKSREDYVAVLKKDLCSQYGYNEFLMTKFMQLFPQPSELIEFLDANDQQRPVTIRTNTLKTRRGDLAKSLINRGMNVDPAAPWTKVGLVVYDSQVPIGATPEYLAGHYMIQGLNSLLPVMALAPQPGDRVLDMCAAPGGKTSHIASLMKNSGVLFANDANMSRCRAVIGNLHRLGVNNAIVSNLNGEEYAKVSPNGFDRVLLDAPCSGTGVIWKDQSVKTSKDSQDIQRKHTIQRQLILAALDAVDAKSPSGGYVVYSTCSVLVEENEAVVNFALQKRHCELVPCGLDVGVEGFTRFREYRFHPSLNLTRRYYPHVHNIDGFFVAKLKKLSNAKMGKASVDIVIKEESNKKSEGESSKTERRAHKDSDGSDNGMPLVFI
;
A
#
# COMPACT_ATOMS: atom_id res chain seq x y z
N MET A 1 32.11 0.74 66.31
CA MET A 1 32.31 2.17 66.64
C MET A 1 32.55 2.95 65.34
N PRO A 2 32.18 4.24 65.24
CA PRO A 2 30.87 4.68 64.71
C PRO A 2 31.00 5.40 63.34
N LYS A 3 29.93 5.66 62.58
CA LYS A 3 28.79 6.60 62.78
C LYS A 3 27.62 6.10 61.90
N LYS A 4 26.31 6.11 62.23
CA LYS A 4 25.42 6.94 63.07
C LYS A 4 25.31 8.43 62.67
N SER A 5 24.28 8.72 61.88
CA SER A 5 23.47 9.96 61.86
C SER A 5 22.23 9.64 60.99
N GLU A 6 21.07 9.31 61.54
CA GLU A 6 20.07 10.15 62.23
C GLU A 6 19.11 10.92 61.31
N ILE A 7 17.84 10.62 61.51
CA ILE A 7 16.65 11.28 60.96
C ILE A 7 16.40 12.57 61.76
N PRO A 8 15.92 13.65 61.13
CA PRO A 8 15.06 14.61 61.82
C PRO A 8 13.62 14.60 61.27
N ASN A 9 12.66 14.27 62.14
CA ASN A 9 11.23 14.55 61.92
C ASN A 9 10.99 16.07 61.91
N GLY A 10 10.19 16.59 60.97
CA GLY A 10 10.22 18.01 60.62
C GLY A 10 8.91 18.71 60.24
N LYS A 11 7.81 18.43 60.95
CA LYS A 11 6.58 19.27 61.05
C LYS A 11 5.75 19.57 59.78
N SER A 12 4.48 19.21 59.89
CA SER A 12 3.35 19.65 59.06
C SER A 12 3.23 21.18 58.92
N VAL A 13 2.95 21.66 57.70
CA VAL A 13 2.32 22.97 57.47
C VAL A 13 0.98 22.77 56.74
N LYS A 14 -0.12 22.86 57.49
CA LYS A 14 -1.45 23.00 56.90
C LYS A 14 -1.59 24.43 56.33
N LYS A 15 -1.61 24.60 55.01
CA LYS A 15 -2.17 25.81 54.39
C LYS A 15 -3.52 25.47 53.74
N LYS A 16 -4.59 25.89 54.41
CA LYS A 16 -5.90 26.11 53.77
C LYS A 16 -5.74 27.25 52.76
N LEU A 17 -6.13 27.04 51.51
CA LEU A 17 -6.77 28.09 50.72
C LEU A 17 -8.10 27.54 50.17
N LYS A 18 -9.18 28.25 50.50
CA LYS A 18 -10.52 28.09 49.93
C LYS A 18 -10.61 28.99 48.68
N THR A 19 -11.62 28.69 47.83
CA THR A 19 -12.21 29.57 46.78
C THR A 19 -11.25 30.09 45.69
N SER A 20 -11.54 30.04 44.39
CA SER A 20 -12.59 29.42 43.56
C SER A 20 -12.03 29.35 42.09
N SER A 21 -12.66 28.89 41.01
CA SER A 21 -14.08 28.83 40.65
C SER A 21 -14.38 27.72 39.60
N LYS A 22 -15.61 27.78 39.06
CA LYS A 22 -16.12 27.28 37.76
C LYS A 22 -15.06 27.38 36.63
N GLU A 23 -14.93 26.45 35.68
CA GLU A 23 -15.96 26.13 34.66
C GLU A 23 -15.84 24.73 34.00
N VAL A 24 -17.02 24.23 33.59
CA VAL A 24 -17.36 23.35 32.45
C VAL A 24 -16.39 22.24 32.02
N ARG A 25 -16.77 20.98 32.34
CA ARG A 25 -16.31 19.79 31.61
C ARG A 25 -17.03 19.68 30.27
N LEU A 26 -16.28 19.61 29.17
CA LEU A 26 -16.75 19.10 27.88
C LEU A 26 -16.34 17.62 27.74
N CYS A 27 -17.31 16.72 27.92
CA CYS A 27 -17.16 15.30 27.57
C CYS A 27 -18.04 15.00 26.35
N PHE A 28 -17.43 14.84 25.18
CA PHE A 28 -18.06 14.26 24.00
C PHE A 28 -17.66 12.78 23.87
N PRO A 29 -18.60 11.84 23.96
CA PRO A 29 -18.42 10.49 23.42
C PRO A 29 -18.93 10.48 21.97
N PHE A 30 -18.04 10.27 21.00
CA PHE A 30 -18.44 9.99 19.62
C PHE A 30 -18.67 8.48 19.47
N SER A 31 -19.93 8.06 19.30
CA SER A 31 -20.30 6.68 18.96
C SER A 31 -21.08 6.63 17.63
N CYS A 32 -20.46 5.95 16.66
CA CYS A 32 -21.00 5.32 15.45
C CYS A 32 -22.39 5.70 14.90
N GLN A 33 -22.36 6.19 13.65
CA GLN A 33 -22.99 5.62 12.44
C GLN A 33 -24.53 5.46 12.30
N CYS A 34 -24.96 5.75 11.06
CA CYS A 34 -26.13 5.24 10.37
C CYS A 34 -27.54 5.65 10.86
N ASN A 35 -28.13 6.64 10.17
CA ASN A 35 -29.21 6.36 9.20
C ASN A 35 -29.65 7.61 8.41
N LEU A 36 -28.92 7.93 7.32
CA LEU A 36 -29.53 8.68 6.23
C LEU A 36 -30.52 7.76 5.51
N ILE A 37 -31.82 8.03 5.64
CA ILE A 37 -32.90 7.64 4.69
C ILE A 37 -34.25 8.28 5.11
N SER A 38 -34.47 8.55 6.41
CA SER A 38 -35.78 9.05 6.90
C SER A 38 -36.03 10.56 6.80
N PHE A 39 -35.14 11.35 6.16
CA PHE A 39 -35.27 12.82 6.14
C PHE A 39 -35.96 13.41 4.89
N SER A 40 -36.06 12.69 3.77
CA SER A 40 -36.80 13.20 2.59
C SER A 40 -38.32 13.00 2.70
N LEU A 41 -38.77 11.89 3.31
CA LEU A 41 -40.18 11.54 3.46
C LEU A 41 -40.97 12.40 4.46
N LEU A 42 -40.29 13.18 5.31
CA LEU A 42 -40.95 14.11 6.24
C LEU A 42 -41.27 15.48 5.61
N LEU A 43 -40.55 15.87 4.55
CA LEU A 43 -40.68 17.19 3.92
C LEU A 43 -41.85 17.24 2.91
N GLU A 44 -42.14 16.15 2.20
CA GLU A 44 -43.29 16.11 1.28
C GLU A 44 -44.65 16.11 2.02
N ARG A 45 -44.73 15.49 3.21
CA ARG A 45 -45.99 15.45 3.99
C ARG A 45 -46.36 16.78 4.65
N VAL A 46 -45.41 17.69 4.88
CA VAL A 46 -45.70 19.05 5.39
C VAL A 46 -46.22 19.96 4.27
N PHE A 47 -45.78 19.77 3.02
CA PHE A 47 -46.22 20.59 1.88
C PHE A 47 -47.64 20.28 1.41
N SER A 48 -48.13 19.05 1.62
CA SER A 48 -49.46 18.62 1.16
C SER A 48 -50.63 19.09 2.04
N PHE A 49 -50.38 19.56 3.27
CA PHE A 49 -51.46 19.87 4.23
C PHE A 49 -51.97 21.33 4.17
N HIS A 50 -51.34 22.19 3.35
CA HIS A 50 -51.63 23.64 3.35
C HIS A 50 -52.50 24.13 2.17
N LYS A 51 -53.07 23.21 1.38
CA LYS A 51 -53.82 23.54 0.14
C LYS A 51 -55.35 23.41 0.23
N ASP A 52 -55.88 22.73 1.25
CA ASP A 52 -57.31 22.33 1.33
C ASP A 52 -58.19 23.20 2.26
N VAL A 53 -57.82 24.46 2.51
CA VAL A 53 -58.69 25.43 3.22
C VAL A 53 -58.77 26.76 2.45
N ARG A 54 -59.19 26.69 1.18
CA ARG A 54 -59.64 27.85 0.39
C ARG A 54 -60.96 27.55 -0.28
N GLY A 55 -62.03 27.69 0.49
CA GLY A 55 -63.39 27.59 0.00
C GLY A 55 -64.39 27.67 1.15
N PHE A 56 -64.75 28.89 1.55
CA PHE A 56 -66.11 29.35 1.89
C PHE A 56 -66.08 30.75 2.52
N LEU A 57 -66.90 31.68 2.00
CA LEU A 57 -67.27 33.00 2.57
C LEU A 57 -66.12 34.04 2.67
N GLY A 58 -66.29 35.32 2.37
CA GLY A 58 -67.41 36.10 1.83
C GLY A 58 -66.97 37.58 1.68
N ASP A 59 -67.67 38.40 0.90
CA ASP A 59 -67.25 39.79 0.61
C ASP A 59 -67.20 40.70 1.86
N GLY A 60 -66.23 41.62 1.89
CA GLY A 60 -66.12 42.66 2.92
C GLY A 60 -64.81 43.47 2.84
N ASP A 61 -64.88 44.70 2.34
CA ASP A 61 -63.77 45.67 2.35
C ASP A 61 -63.36 46.05 3.79
N SER A 62 -62.05 45.98 4.09
CA SER A 62 -61.39 46.96 4.98
C SER A 62 -59.85 46.87 4.91
N ASP A 63 -59.20 48.00 4.64
CA ASP A 63 -57.73 48.13 4.61
C ASP A 63 -57.12 48.04 6.02
N ALA A 64 -56.49 46.90 6.35
CA ALA A 64 -55.56 46.80 7.49
C ALA A 64 -54.59 45.58 7.41
N GLU A 65 -53.57 45.62 6.55
CA GLU A 65 -52.46 44.62 6.59
C GLU A 65 -51.86 44.52 8.02
N LEU A 66 -51.95 43.32 8.62
CA LEU A 66 -51.54 43.05 10.00
C LEU A 66 -50.01 43.26 10.20
N PRO A 67 -49.55 43.74 11.37
CA PRO A 67 -48.12 44.03 11.61
C PRO A 67 -47.18 42.83 11.43
N ILE A 68 -47.69 41.61 11.55
CA ILE A 68 -46.94 40.36 11.40
C ILE A 68 -46.63 40.08 9.92
N GLU A 69 -47.59 40.30 9.02
CA GLU A 69 -47.40 40.09 7.58
C GLU A 69 -46.40 41.09 6.97
N LYS A 70 -46.50 42.36 7.37
CA LYS A 70 -45.51 43.39 7.03
C LYS A 70 -44.09 43.01 7.46
N LYS A 71 -43.92 42.47 8.68
CA LYS A 71 -42.63 41.96 9.17
C LYS A 71 -42.15 40.73 8.38
N ALA A 72 -43.03 39.77 8.08
CA ALA A 72 -42.69 38.58 7.30
C ALA A 72 -42.23 38.94 5.87
N ARG A 73 -42.93 39.87 5.21
CA ARG A 73 -42.59 40.37 3.86
C ARG A 73 -41.24 41.10 3.84
N LEU A 74 -40.94 41.88 4.88
CA LEU A 74 -39.62 42.52 5.08
C LEU A 74 -38.50 41.50 5.32
N LEU A 75 -38.76 40.45 6.10
CA LEU A 75 -37.80 39.40 6.41
C LEU A 75 -37.49 38.54 5.17
N ASN A 76 -38.50 38.22 4.36
CA ASN A 76 -38.31 37.54 3.08
C ASN A 76 -37.55 38.40 2.05
N LYS A 77 -37.86 39.71 1.94
CA LYS A 77 -37.06 40.64 1.13
C LYS A 77 -35.60 40.76 1.60
N ARG A 78 -35.35 40.69 2.91
CA ARG A 78 -33.98 40.62 3.45
C ARG A 78 -33.29 39.32 3.06
N LYS A 79 -33.96 38.17 3.21
CA LYS A 79 -33.43 36.85 2.82
C LYS A 79 -33.08 36.76 1.34
N GLN A 80 -33.95 37.27 0.45
CA GLN A 80 -33.65 37.38 -0.98
C GLN A 80 -32.41 38.26 -1.21
N LYS A 81 -32.37 39.50 -0.68
CA LYS A 81 -31.20 40.37 -0.85
C LYS A 81 -29.88 39.79 -0.29
N THR A 82 -29.93 38.95 0.74
CA THR A 82 -28.74 38.23 1.22
C THR A 82 -28.37 37.03 0.35
N ALA A 83 -29.35 36.33 -0.24
CA ALA A 83 -29.09 35.27 -1.23
C ALA A 83 -28.52 35.88 -2.52
N ASP A 84 -29.14 36.94 -3.05
CA ASP A 84 -28.67 37.67 -4.24
C ASP A 84 -27.24 38.22 -4.05
N ARG A 85 -26.90 38.70 -2.84
CA ARG A 85 -25.52 39.09 -2.49
C ARG A 85 -24.58 37.90 -2.40
N GLY A 86 -24.98 36.79 -1.76
CA GLY A 86 -24.17 35.58 -1.72
C GLY A 86 -23.88 35.03 -3.11
N ASP A 87 -24.87 35.01 -4.00
CA ASP A 87 -24.72 34.59 -5.41
C ASP A 87 -23.85 35.58 -6.21
N SER A 88 -23.91 36.87 -5.89
CA SER A 88 -23.03 37.90 -6.48
C SER A 88 -21.58 37.74 -6.04
N GLU A 89 -21.33 37.49 -4.75
CA GLU A 89 -20.01 37.23 -4.16
C GLU A 89 -19.41 35.91 -4.68
N LEU A 90 -20.24 34.86 -4.82
CA LEU A 90 -19.87 33.62 -5.51
C LEU A 90 -19.47 33.86 -6.97
N ARG A 91 -20.27 34.64 -7.73
CA ARG A 91 -19.96 34.97 -9.13
C ARG A 91 -18.68 35.80 -9.27
N LEU A 92 -18.42 36.72 -8.36
CA LEU A 92 -17.18 37.51 -8.34
C LEU A 92 -15.96 36.64 -8.01
N ASN A 93 -16.07 35.70 -7.07
CA ASN A 93 -15.00 34.73 -6.80
C ASN A 93 -14.73 33.78 -7.99
N ILE A 94 -15.77 33.37 -8.73
CA ILE A 94 -15.63 32.56 -9.95
C ILE A 94 -14.96 33.37 -11.07
N ALA A 95 -15.31 34.64 -11.24
CA ALA A 95 -14.68 35.54 -12.22
C ALA A 95 -13.25 35.98 -11.83
N GLY A 96 -12.91 35.91 -10.54
CA GLY A 96 -11.59 36.23 -10.01
C GLY A 96 -10.55 35.11 -10.14
N GLN A 97 -10.94 33.89 -10.55
CA GLN A 97 -9.97 32.87 -10.94
C GLN A 97 -9.34 33.26 -12.28
N GLN A 98 -8.16 33.87 -12.22
CA GLN A 98 -7.34 34.13 -13.41
C GLN A 98 -7.15 32.82 -14.19
N MET A 99 -7.37 32.86 -15.50
CA MET A 99 -7.10 31.73 -16.39
C MET A 99 -5.61 31.41 -16.31
N TYR A 100 -5.26 30.32 -15.64
CA TYR A 100 -3.87 29.92 -15.44
C TYR A 100 -3.16 29.72 -16.78
N GLU A 101 -2.20 30.59 -17.08
CA GLU A 101 -1.31 30.46 -18.23
C GLU A 101 -0.23 29.42 -17.94
N LEU A 102 -0.42 28.23 -18.49
CA LEU A 102 0.58 27.16 -18.42
C LEU A 102 1.84 27.67 -19.16
N PRO A 103 3.02 27.69 -18.54
CA PRO A 103 4.27 28.00 -19.25
C PRO A 103 4.55 26.98 -20.36
N THR A 104 5.42 27.31 -21.32
CA THR A 104 5.92 26.30 -22.26
C THR A 104 6.91 25.35 -21.59
N VAL A 105 7.06 24.16 -22.17
CA VAL A 105 7.95 23.10 -21.65
C VAL A 105 9.42 23.54 -21.61
N ASP A 106 9.79 24.50 -22.45
CA ASP A 106 11.13 25.09 -22.56
C ASP A 106 11.32 26.27 -21.59
N GLU A 107 10.29 27.10 -21.37
CA GLU A 107 10.29 28.11 -20.29
C GLU A 107 10.47 27.46 -18.92
N VAL A 108 9.82 26.31 -18.67
CA VAL A 108 10.02 25.52 -17.45
C VAL A 108 11.47 25.06 -17.33
N GLU A 109 12.11 24.60 -18.41
CA GLU A 109 13.54 24.22 -18.36
C GLU A 109 14.48 25.40 -18.11
N GLN A 110 14.15 26.60 -18.58
CA GLN A 110 14.93 27.80 -18.33
C GLN A 110 14.76 28.26 -16.87
N GLN A 111 13.52 28.30 -16.38
CA GLN A 111 13.19 28.62 -14.97
C GLN A 111 13.75 27.61 -13.96
N LEU A 112 14.03 26.37 -14.38
CA LEU A 112 14.69 25.34 -13.55
C LEU A 112 16.23 25.43 -13.57
N LYS A 113 16.82 26.17 -14.52
CA LYS A 113 18.27 26.45 -14.59
C LYS A 113 18.63 27.72 -13.81
N GLU A 114 17.76 28.72 -13.82
CA GLU A 114 17.79 29.82 -12.84
C GLU A 114 17.29 29.31 -11.48
N VAL A 115 17.66 29.96 -10.37
CA VAL A 115 17.47 29.41 -9.02
C VAL A 115 15.98 29.11 -8.76
N PRO A 116 15.56 27.84 -8.65
CA PRO A 116 14.15 27.50 -8.70
C PRO A 116 13.46 27.90 -7.40
N ASN A 117 12.54 28.87 -7.50
CA ASN A 117 11.70 29.24 -6.38
C ASN A 117 10.64 28.14 -6.15
N LEU A 118 10.90 27.27 -5.16
CA LEU A 118 10.04 26.14 -4.77
C LEU A 118 8.58 26.55 -4.46
N GLN A 119 8.34 27.81 -4.11
CA GLN A 119 6.99 28.35 -3.91
C GLN A 119 6.20 28.34 -5.24
N ILE A 120 6.78 28.91 -6.29
CA ILE A 120 6.18 29.02 -7.64
C ILE A 120 5.90 27.63 -8.22
N ILE A 121 6.81 26.67 -7.99
CA ILE A 121 6.64 25.28 -8.46
C ILE A 121 5.43 24.62 -7.77
N ARG A 122 5.24 24.83 -6.46
CA ARG A 122 4.09 24.29 -5.71
C ARG A 122 2.78 24.91 -6.15
N ASP A 123 2.75 26.22 -6.36
CA ASP A 123 1.56 26.93 -6.82
C ASP A 123 1.16 26.42 -8.22
N ARG A 124 2.13 26.34 -9.15
CA ARG A 124 1.96 25.72 -10.49
C ARG A 124 1.43 24.29 -10.42
N ILE A 125 1.97 23.44 -9.55
CA ILE A 125 1.48 22.06 -9.38
C ILE A 125 0.02 22.06 -8.92
N SER A 126 -0.35 22.89 -7.94
CA SER A 126 -1.73 23.01 -7.45
C SER A 126 -2.70 23.43 -8.57
N GLU A 127 -2.32 24.43 -9.37
CA GLU A 127 -3.12 24.93 -10.49
C GLU A 127 -3.26 23.88 -11.60
N VAL A 128 -2.16 23.22 -12.00
CA VAL A 128 -2.19 22.16 -13.01
C VAL A 128 -3.02 20.95 -12.55
N VAL A 129 -2.95 20.57 -11.27
CA VAL A 129 -3.80 19.51 -10.69
C VAL A 129 -5.28 19.89 -10.74
N GLN A 130 -5.61 21.15 -10.41
CA GLN A 130 -6.98 21.67 -10.50
C GLN A 130 -7.51 21.72 -11.95
N VAL A 131 -6.65 22.04 -12.93
CA VAL A 131 -7.00 21.99 -14.36
C VAL A 131 -7.16 20.56 -14.86
N LEU A 132 -6.33 19.62 -14.40
CA LEU A 132 -6.43 18.21 -14.77
C LEU A 132 -7.64 17.49 -14.14
N GLY A 133 -8.14 17.96 -13.01
CA GLY A 133 -9.42 17.52 -12.42
C GLY A 133 -10.60 17.90 -13.31
N ASP A 134 -10.75 19.19 -13.63
CA ASP A 134 -11.86 19.75 -14.40
C ASP A 134 -11.46 20.19 -15.82
N PHE A 135 -10.80 19.29 -16.56
CA PHE A 135 -10.20 19.60 -17.87
C PHE A 135 -11.20 20.13 -18.92
N LYS A 136 -12.50 19.86 -18.79
CA LYS A 136 -13.52 20.36 -19.72
C LYS A 136 -13.78 21.86 -19.57
N THR A 137 -13.63 22.42 -18.38
CA THR A 137 -14.01 23.81 -18.05
C THR A 137 -12.80 24.71 -17.80
N ARG A 138 -11.68 24.15 -17.30
CA ARG A 138 -10.49 24.92 -16.87
C ARG A 138 -9.29 24.84 -17.82
N ARG A 139 -9.36 24.08 -18.91
CA ARG A 139 -8.25 24.02 -19.89
C ARG A 139 -8.10 25.34 -20.64
N GLN A 140 -6.86 25.70 -20.98
CA GLN A 140 -6.62 26.76 -21.94
C GLN A 140 -6.96 26.31 -23.38
N PRO A 141 -7.47 27.21 -24.24
CA PRO A 141 -7.70 26.89 -25.64
C PRO A 141 -6.37 26.60 -26.35
N GLY A 142 -6.33 25.51 -27.12
CA GLY A 142 -5.17 25.11 -27.92
C GLY A 142 -4.14 24.20 -27.23
N LYS A 143 -4.15 24.06 -25.90
CA LYS A 143 -3.24 23.13 -25.19
C LYS A 143 -3.86 21.74 -25.01
N SER A 144 -3.06 20.70 -25.26
CA SER A 144 -3.44 19.30 -25.09
C SER A 144 -3.32 18.88 -23.63
N ARG A 145 -3.96 17.77 -23.24
CA ARG A 145 -3.76 17.19 -21.90
C ARG A 145 -2.32 16.70 -21.69
N GLU A 146 -1.64 16.33 -22.75
CA GLU A 146 -0.27 15.81 -22.72
C GLU A 146 0.72 16.91 -22.32
N ASP A 147 0.50 18.15 -22.76
CA ASP A 147 1.32 19.32 -22.38
C ASP A 147 1.26 19.59 -20.88
N TYR A 148 0.05 19.60 -20.29
CA TYR A 148 -0.13 19.74 -18.84
C TYR A 148 0.53 18.60 -18.05
N VAL A 149 0.44 17.37 -18.55
CA VAL A 149 1.08 16.20 -17.94
C VAL A 149 2.60 16.28 -18.03
N ALA A 150 3.16 16.78 -19.14
CA ALA A 150 4.60 16.98 -19.33
C ALA A 150 5.17 18.06 -18.41
N VAL A 151 4.47 19.20 -18.26
CA VAL A 151 4.85 20.26 -17.30
C VAL A 151 4.79 19.71 -15.87
N LEU A 152 3.67 19.12 -15.46
CA LEU A 152 3.50 18.51 -14.13
C LEU A 152 4.60 17.49 -13.81
N LYS A 153 5.00 16.68 -14.80
CA LYS A 153 6.08 15.70 -14.65
C LYS A 153 7.42 16.37 -14.30
N LYS A 154 7.82 17.43 -15.02
CA LYS A 154 9.07 18.17 -14.74
C LYS A 154 9.02 18.83 -13.37
N ASP A 155 7.88 19.42 -13.01
CA ASP A 155 7.67 20.10 -11.73
C ASP A 155 7.76 19.14 -10.54
N LEU A 156 7.09 17.98 -10.63
CA LEU A 156 7.18 16.94 -9.59
C LEU A 156 8.58 16.34 -9.49
N CYS A 157 9.31 16.18 -10.61
CA CYS A 157 10.70 15.74 -10.57
C CYS A 157 11.59 16.76 -9.85
N SER A 158 11.40 18.05 -10.09
CA SER A 158 12.14 19.14 -9.42
C SER A 158 11.79 19.25 -7.94
N GLN A 159 10.50 19.33 -7.57
CA GLN A 159 10.07 19.50 -6.18
C GLN A 159 10.50 18.34 -5.28
N TYR A 160 10.35 17.10 -5.75
CA TYR A 160 10.55 15.90 -4.92
C TYR A 160 11.89 15.18 -5.19
N GLY A 161 12.69 15.63 -6.16
CA GLY A 161 14.01 15.08 -6.47
C GLY A 161 14.00 13.67 -7.07
N TYR A 162 13.03 13.36 -7.93
CA TYR A 162 12.90 12.04 -8.58
C TYR A 162 13.51 11.99 -9.98
N ASN A 163 14.03 10.81 -10.35
CA ASN A 163 14.33 10.49 -11.75
C ASN A 163 13.04 10.49 -12.59
N GLU A 164 13.10 11.09 -13.78
CA GLU A 164 12.01 11.18 -14.74
C GLU A 164 11.39 9.81 -15.06
N PHE A 165 12.21 8.75 -15.11
CA PHE A 165 11.74 7.39 -15.33
C PHE A 165 10.82 6.89 -14.20
N LEU A 166 11.20 7.08 -12.92
CA LEU A 166 10.37 6.69 -11.78
C LEU A 166 9.11 7.54 -11.68
N MET A 167 9.23 8.87 -11.89
CA MET A 167 8.06 9.75 -11.89
C MET A 167 7.06 9.32 -12.97
N THR A 168 7.53 8.94 -14.16
CA THR A 168 6.69 8.34 -15.19
C THR A 168 5.97 7.10 -14.64
N LYS A 169 6.68 6.15 -14.02
CA LYS A 169 6.06 4.92 -13.47
C LYS A 169 5.03 5.22 -12.38
N PHE A 170 5.21 6.24 -11.53
CA PHE A 170 4.21 6.62 -10.52
C PHE A 170 2.99 7.30 -11.13
N MET A 171 3.16 8.22 -12.09
CA MET A 171 2.05 8.76 -12.90
C MET A 171 1.31 7.67 -13.68
N GLN A 172 2.00 6.58 -14.04
CA GLN A 172 1.37 5.41 -14.67
C GLN A 172 0.55 4.55 -13.70
N LEU A 173 0.94 4.53 -12.41
CA LEU A 173 0.34 3.76 -11.33
C LEU A 173 -0.86 4.47 -10.69
N PHE A 174 -0.76 5.79 -10.53
CA PHE A 174 -1.77 6.68 -9.94
C PHE A 174 -2.25 7.68 -11.01
N PRO A 175 -3.33 7.36 -11.78
CA PRO A 175 -3.81 8.24 -12.85
C PRO A 175 -4.47 9.54 -12.36
N GLN A 176 -4.78 9.62 -11.06
CA GLN A 176 -5.32 10.79 -10.40
C GLN A 176 -4.17 11.63 -9.82
N PRO A 177 -3.94 12.88 -10.28
CA PRO A 177 -2.82 13.70 -9.81
C PRO A 177 -2.85 14.00 -8.31
N SER A 178 -4.04 14.07 -7.70
CA SER A 178 -4.20 14.25 -6.25
C SER A 178 -3.64 13.06 -5.45
N GLU A 179 -4.01 11.83 -5.82
CA GLU A 179 -3.51 10.61 -5.17
C GLU A 179 -1.99 10.47 -5.35
N LEU A 180 -1.46 10.85 -6.52
CA LEU A 180 -0.02 10.86 -6.78
C LEU A 180 0.72 11.79 -5.81
N ILE A 181 0.19 12.99 -5.54
CA ILE A 181 0.81 13.95 -4.62
C ILE A 181 0.74 13.42 -3.18
N GLU A 182 -0.41 12.88 -2.75
CA GLU A 182 -0.52 12.22 -1.44
C GLU A 182 0.50 11.09 -1.27
N PHE A 183 0.71 10.27 -2.31
CA PHE A 183 1.73 9.22 -2.31
C PHE A 183 3.16 9.79 -2.22
N LEU A 184 3.47 10.87 -2.94
CA LEU A 184 4.79 11.51 -2.91
C LEU A 184 5.07 12.15 -1.54
N ASP A 185 4.13 12.91 -0.99
CA ASP A 185 4.22 13.51 0.35
C ASP A 185 4.38 12.43 1.43
N ALA A 186 3.62 11.34 1.33
CA ALA A 186 3.71 10.20 2.25
C ALA A 186 5.03 9.41 2.18
N ASN A 187 5.86 9.63 1.14
CA ASN A 187 7.22 9.11 1.01
C ASN A 187 8.30 10.09 1.52
N ASP A 188 8.01 11.38 1.62
CA ASP A 188 8.96 12.37 2.14
C ASP A 188 8.77 12.64 3.64
N GLN A 189 7.58 12.38 4.18
CA GLN A 189 7.32 12.41 5.62
C GLN A 189 8.06 11.30 6.37
N GLN A 190 8.81 11.69 7.40
CA GLN A 190 9.43 10.74 8.33
C GLN A 190 8.37 10.01 9.15
N ARG A 191 8.49 8.68 9.25
CA ARG A 191 7.54 7.82 9.96
C ARG A 191 8.12 7.34 11.28
N PRO A 192 7.28 7.18 12.33
CA PRO A 192 7.75 6.72 13.64
C PRO A 192 8.30 5.30 13.57
N VAL A 193 9.25 4.99 14.46
CA VAL A 193 9.95 3.70 14.45
C VAL A 193 9.01 2.60 14.91
N THR A 194 8.97 1.48 14.18
CA THR A 194 8.14 0.32 14.50
C THR A 194 8.97 -0.85 14.99
N ILE A 195 8.48 -1.53 16.01
CA ILE A 195 9.14 -2.68 16.65
C ILE A 195 8.20 -3.89 16.69
N ARG A 196 8.76 -5.07 16.46
CA ARG A 196 8.11 -6.38 16.61
C ARG A 196 8.47 -6.99 17.95
N THR A 197 7.49 -7.28 18.79
CA THR A 197 7.70 -8.01 20.05
C THR A 197 8.01 -9.48 19.78
N ASN A 198 9.04 -10.02 20.43
CA ASN A 198 9.41 -11.42 20.35
C ASN A 198 8.56 -12.28 21.31
N THR A 199 7.54 -12.93 20.77
CA THR A 199 6.60 -13.76 21.53
C THR A 199 7.20 -15.03 22.12
N LEU A 200 8.43 -15.40 21.76
CA LEU A 200 9.18 -16.50 22.41
C LEU A 200 9.66 -16.10 23.81
N LYS A 201 9.95 -14.82 24.03
CA LYS A 201 10.55 -14.31 25.28
C LYS A 201 9.59 -13.46 26.12
N THR A 202 8.74 -12.64 25.49
CA THR A 202 7.86 -11.70 26.20
C THR A 202 6.50 -11.53 25.53
N ARG A 203 5.50 -11.07 26.28
CA ARG A 203 4.20 -10.66 25.72
C ARG A 203 4.21 -9.16 25.39
N ARG A 204 3.50 -8.75 24.34
CA ARG A 204 3.42 -7.35 23.91
C ARG A 204 3.09 -6.36 25.03
N GLY A 205 2.11 -6.69 25.87
CA GLY A 205 1.68 -5.83 26.97
C GLY A 205 2.73 -5.65 28.07
N ASP A 206 3.57 -6.66 28.30
CA ASP A 206 4.60 -6.59 29.35
C ASP A 206 5.85 -5.88 28.83
N LEU A 207 6.19 -6.06 27.55
CA LEU A 207 7.20 -5.22 26.89
C LEU A 207 6.80 -3.75 26.87
N ALA A 208 5.55 -3.43 26.49
CA ALA A 208 5.07 -2.04 26.48
C ALA A 208 5.22 -1.38 27.85
N LYS A 209 4.84 -2.06 28.94
CA LYS A 209 5.09 -1.57 30.31
C LYS A 209 6.58 -1.33 30.58
N SER A 210 7.46 -2.25 30.17
CA SER A 210 8.92 -2.11 30.37
C SER A 210 9.49 -0.88 29.67
N LEU A 211 9.02 -0.59 28.46
CA LEU A 211 9.45 0.57 27.67
C LEU A 211 8.86 1.89 28.22
N ILE A 212 7.58 1.89 28.61
CA ILE A 212 6.91 3.06 29.23
C ILE A 212 7.58 3.43 30.57
N ASN A 213 7.95 2.44 31.39
CA ASN A 213 8.69 2.65 32.64
C ASN A 213 10.08 3.29 32.44
N ARG A 214 10.58 3.35 31.20
CA ARG A 214 11.84 4.02 30.82
C ARG A 214 11.63 5.34 30.08
N GLY A 215 10.40 5.84 30.05
CA GLY A 215 10.06 7.11 29.39
C GLY A 215 9.98 7.03 27.86
N MET A 216 9.79 5.84 27.28
CA MET A 216 9.47 5.73 25.84
C MET A 216 7.96 5.85 25.63
N ASN A 217 7.54 6.63 24.62
CA ASN A 217 6.13 6.68 24.22
C ASN A 217 5.84 5.56 23.20
N VAL A 218 5.08 4.55 23.64
CA VAL A 218 4.90 3.29 22.89
C VAL A 218 3.43 2.87 22.84
N ASP A 219 2.89 2.82 21.62
CA ASP A 219 1.50 2.45 21.36
C ASP A 219 1.34 1.14 20.55
N PRO A 220 0.18 0.46 20.63
CA PRO A 220 -0.16 -0.64 19.73
C PRO A 220 -0.15 -0.17 18.27
N ALA A 221 0.65 -0.81 17.41
CA ALA A 221 0.89 -0.29 16.07
C ALA A 221 -0.37 -0.26 15.17
N ALA A 222 -1.18 -1.32 15.23
CA ALA A 222 -2.46 -1.41 14.55
C ALA A 222 -3.31 -2.55 15.14
N PRO A 223 -4.66 -2.49 15.08
CA PRO A 223 -5.55 -3.50 15.64
C PRO A 223 -5.35 -4.92 15.09
N TRP A 224 -4.97 -5.03 13.81
CA TRP A 224 -4.70 -6.30 13.13
C TRP A 224 -3.38 -6.97 13.56
N THR A 225 -2.47 -6.24 14.25
CA THR A 225 -1.24 -6.83 14.80
C THR A 225 -1.38 -7.14 16.30
N LYS A 226 -1.02 -8.36 16.70
CA LYS A 226 -0.88 -8.71 18.13
C LYS A 226 0.52 -8.44 18.69
N VAL A 227 1.49 -8.13 17.83
CA VAL A 227 2.94 -8.04 18.13
C VAL A 227 3.61 -6.73 17.69
N GLY A 228 2.91 -5.87 16.95
CA GLY A 228 3.45 -4.58 16.50
C GLY A 228 3.29 -3.51 17.57
N LEU A 229 4.34 -2.72 17.78
CA LEU A 229 4.32 -1.48 18.56
C LEU A 229 4.93 -0.34 17.73
N VAL A 230 4.37 0.86 17.86
CA VAL A 230 4.93 2.11 17.32
C VAL A 230 5.60 2.84 18.47
N VAL A 231 6.81 3.34 18.24
CA VAL A 231 7.55 4.21 19.17
C VAL A 231 7.58 5.61 18.56
N TYR A 232 6.88 6.54 19.20
CA TYR A 232 6.77 7.93 18.73
C TYR A 232 7.96 8.79 19.19
N ASP A 233 8.35 8.63 20.45
CA ASP A 233 9.46 9.36 21.06
C ASP A 233 10.23 8.43 22.02
N SER A 234 11.54 8.63 22.09
CA SER A 234 12.46 7.82 22.87
C SER A 234 13.78 8.56 23.13
N GLN A 235 14.03 8.94 24.38
CA GLN A 235 15.29 9.56 24.80
C GLN A 235 16.49 8.60 24.70
N VAL A 236 16.25 7.28 24.74
CA VAL A 236 17.28 6.25 24.62
C VAL A 236 17.24 5.66 23.20
N PRO A 237 18.38 5.42 22.53
CA PRO A 237 18.39 4.75 21.23
C PRO A 237 17.71 3.37 21.31
N ILE A 238 16.70 3.16 20.46
CA ILE A 238 15.85 1.95 20.47
C ILE A 238 16.65 0.67 20.26
N GLY A 239 17.82 0.76 19.60
CA GLY A 239 18.76 -0.36 19.39
C GLY A 239 19.80 -0.57 20.50
N ALA A 240 19.78 0.21 21.58
CA ALA A 240 20.73 0.13 22.70
C ALA A 240 20.08 -0.33 24.02
N THR A 241 18.78 -0.63 24.03
CA THR A 241 18.08 -1.02 25.26
C THR A 241 18.47 -2.44 25.71
N PRO A 242 18.57 -2.70 27.03
CA PRO A 242 18.64 -4.05 27.59
C PRO A 242 17.61 -5.04 27.03
N GLU A 243 16.37 -4.64 26.74
CA GLU A 243 15.33 -5.50 26.16
C GLU A 243 15.63 -5.86 24.70
N TYR A 244 16.21 -4.93 23.92
CA TYR A 244 16.66 -5.20 22.56
C TYR A 244 17.85 -6.17 22.56
N LEU A 245 18.83 -5.95 23.45
CA LEU A 245 19.99 -6.83 23.63
C LEU A 245 19.59 -8.22 24.14
N ALA A 246 18.64 -8.31 25.07
CA ALA A 246 18.02 -9.57 25.51
C ALA A 246 17.13 -10.22 24.44
N GLY A 247 16.86 -9.55 23.33
CA GLY A 247 16.06 -10.06 22.22
C GLY A 247 14.55 -10.12 22.50
N HIS A 248 14.02 -9.29 23.39
CA HIS A 248 12.58 -9.17 23.65
C HIS A 248 11.84 -8.51 22.49
N TYR A 249 12.53 -7.76 21.62
CA TYR A 249 11.97 -7.21 20.39
C TYR A 249 13.03 -7.06 19.29
N MET A 250 12.55 -6.77 18.07
CA MET A 250 13.36 -6.40 16.91
C MET A 250 12.79 -5.14 16.27
N ILE A 251 13.65 -4.23 15.82
CA ILE A 251 13.23 -3.06 15.03
C ILE A 251 12.86 -3.55 13.63
N GLN A 252 11.61 -3.37 13.21
CA GLN A 252 11.07 -3.97 12.00
C GLN A 252 9.79 -3.25 11.55
N GLY A 253 9.73 -2.89 10.26
CA GLY A 253 8.53 -2.30 9.66
C GLY A 253 7.31 -3.22 9.70
N LEU A 254 6.13 -2.65 9.91
CA LEU A 254 4.86 -3.38 9.96
C LEU A 254 4.57 -4.16 8.67
N ASN A 255 5.01 -3.62 7.52
CA ASN A 255 4.95 -4.29 6.22
C ASN A 255 5.58 -5.69 6.26
N SER A 256 6.70 -5.85 6.95
CA SER A 256 7.44 -7.11 7.03
C SER A 256 6.78 -8.15 7.95
N LEU A 257 5.71 -7.80 8.66
CA LEU A 257 4.88 -8.76 9.40
C LEU A 257 3.88 -9.47 8.46
N LEU A 258 3.39 -8.77 7.44
CA LEU A 258 2.29 -9.21 6.56
C LEU A 258 2.58 -10.52 5.81
N PRO A 259 3.77 -10.77 5.21
CA PRO A 259 4.06 -12.04 4.55
C PRO A 259 4.01 -13.23 5.50
N VAL A 260 4.53 -13.06 6.71
CA VAL A 260 4.62 -14.13 7.71
C VAL A 260 3.24 -14.43 8.30
N MET A 261 2.40 -13.41 8.47
CA MET A 261 0.99 -13.57 8.84
C MET A 261 0.21 -14.31 7.73
N ALA A 262 0.42 -13.96 6.45
CA ALA A 262 -0.21 -14.66 5.33
C ALA A 262 0.27 -16.11 5.17
N LEU A 263 1.55 -16.39 5.46
CA LEU A 263 2.16 -17.72 5.37
C LEU A 263 1.55 -18.68 6.40
N ALA A 264 1.22 -18.16 7.59
CA ALA A 264 0.64 -18.89 8.72
C ALA A 264 1.38 -20.23 9.03
N PRO A 265 2.70 -20.20 9.30
CA PRO A 265 3.49 -21.40 9.59
C PRO A 265 3.02 -22.09 10.87
N GLN A 266 2.97 -23.42 10.86
CA GLN A 266 2.52 -24.23 11.98
C GLN A 266 3.70 -24.80 12.78
N PRO A 267 3.53 -25.09 14.08
CA PRO A 267 4.50 -25.85 14.86
C PRO A 267 4.77 -27.22 14.20
N GLY A 268 6.05 -27.54 13.97
CA GLY A 268 6.47 -28.78 13.31
C GLY A 268 6.74 -28.67 11.81
N ASP A 269 6.26 -27.63 11.11
CA ASP A 269 6.49 -27.46 9.67
C ASP A 269 8.00 -27.39 9.32
N ARG A 270 8.34 -27.81 8.09
CA ARG A 270 9.60 -27.46 7.42
C ARG A 270 9.39 -26.22 6.56
N VAL A 271 9.92 -25.10 7.01
CA VAL A 271 9.75 -23.80 6.34
C VAL A 271 11.07 -23.31 5.76
N LEU A 272 11.05 -22.82 4.51
CA LEU A 272 12.20 -22.17 3.88
C LEU A 272 11.93 -20.68 3.67
N ASP A 273 12.84 -19.85 4.16
CA ASP A 273 12.94 -18.41 3.88
C ASP A 273 14.10 -18.22 2.89
N MET A 274 13.77 -17.96 1.61
CA MET A 274 14.75 -18.00 0.51
C MET A 274 15.71 -16.80 0.47
N CYS A 275 15.31 -15.69 1.09
CA CYS A 275 15.98 -14.39 1.05
C CYS A 275 15.90 -13.75 2.46
N ALA A 276 16.36 -14.51 3.45
CA ALA A 276 16.12 -14.29 4.86
C ALA A 276 16.68 -12.98 5.42
N ALA A 277 17.77 -12.43 4.86
CA ALA A 277 18.48 -11.35 5.53
C ALA A 277 17.70 -10.02 5.52
N PRO A 278 17.64 -9.30 6.67
CA PRO A 278 18.48 -9.42 7.87
C PRO A 278 18.00 -10.37 8.97
N GLY A 279 17.01 -11.24 8.72
CA GLY A 279 16.50 -12.24 9.67
C GLY A 279 15.21 -11.81 10.40
N GLY A 280 14.62 -10.66 10.04
CA GLY A 280 13.40 -10.15 10.68
C GLY A 280 12.16 -10.98 10.39
N LYS A 281 11.99 -11.43 9.14
CA LYS A 281 10.86 -12.30 8.73
C LYS A 281 11.07 -13.72 9.24
N THR A 282 12.28 -14.26 9.05
CA THR A 282 12.78 -15.53 9.59
C THR A 282 12.51 -15.69 11.09
N SER A 283 12.94 -14.72 11.90
CA SER A 283 12.71 -14.77 13.36
C SER A 283 11.24 -14.64 13.74
N HIS A 284 10.40 -14.05 12.90
CA HIS A 284 8.94 -14.03 13.09
C HIS A 284 8.31 -15.38 12.77
N ILE A 285 8.76 -16.08 11.72
CA ILE A 285 8.38 -17.46 11.41
C ILE A 285 8.69 -18.38 12.61
N ALA A 286 9.92 -18.35 13.12
CA ALA A 286 10.31 -19.11 14.31
C ALA A 286 9.47 -18.77 15.56
N SER A 287 9.08 -17.50 15.71
CA SER A 287 8.20 -17.05 16.81
C SER A 287 6.80 -17.70 16.74
N LEU A 288 6.25 -17.88 15.54
CA LEU A 288 4.95 -18.52 15.32
C LEU A 288 5.02 -20.04 15.44
N MET A 289 6.09 -20.65 14.93
CA MET A 289 6.37 -22.09 15.07
C MET A 289 6.77 -22.49 16.50
N LYS A 290 6.88 -21.53 17.43
CA LYS A 290 7.29 -21.73 18.83
C LYS A 290 8.59 -22.55 18.96
N ASN A 291 9.59 -22.26 18.13
CA ASN A 291 10.87 -22.97 18.13
C ASN A 291 10.77 -24.50 17.88
N SER A 292 9.73 -24.97 17.19
CA SER A 292 9.55 -26.36 16.75
C SER A 292 9.65 -26.50 15.22
N GLY A 293 9.73 -27.73 14.69
CA GLY A 293 9.94 -27.95 13.25
C GLY A 293 11.36 -27.57 12.81
N VAL A 294 11.54 -27.25 11.52
CA VAL A 294 12.85 -26.83 10.97
C VAL A 294 12.67 -25.61 10.06
N LEU A 295 13.41 -24.54 10.34
CA LEU A 295 13.41 -23.31 9.56
C LEU A 295 14.73 -23.18 8.79
N PHE A 296 14.67 -23.13 7.46
CA PHE A 296 15.83 -22.87 6.62
C PHE A 296 15.88 -21.39 6.28
N ALA A 297 17.01 -20.74 6.57
CA ALA A 297 17.21 -19.31 6.45
C ALA A 297 18.35 -19.03 5.46
N ASN A 298 18.00 -18.85 4.18
CA ASN A 298 18.97 -18.67 3.11
C ASN A 298 19.14 -17.20 2.75
N ASP A 299 20.37 -16.77 2.46
CA ASP A 299 20.62 -15.54 1.70
C ASP A 299 21.83 -15.73 0.80
N ALA A 300 21.79 -15.22 -0.43
CA ALA A 300 22.90 -15.37 -1.38
C ALA A 300 24.15 -14.58 -0.96
N ASN A 301 24.03 -13.54 -0.11
CA ASN A 301 25.17 -12.72 0.30
C ASN A 301 25.70 -13.11 1.68
N MET A 302 26.91 -13.70 1.71
CA MET A 302 27.58 -14.17 2.93
C MET A 302 27.74 -13.08 4.01
N SER A 303 27.94 -11.82 3.62
CA SER A 303 28.04 -10.72 4.60
C SER A 303 26.69 -10.47 5.30
N ARG A 304 25.58 -10.65 4.60
CA ARG A 304 24.21 -10.52 5.13
C ARG A 304 23.80 -11.75 5.96
N CYS A 305 24.30 -12.95 5.63
CA CYS A 305 24.13 -14.15 6.47
C CYS A 305 24.66 -13.96 7.90
N ARG A 306 25.77 -13.23 8.09
CA ARG A 306 26.30 -12.92 9.44
C ARG A 306 25.31 -12.13 10.30
N ALA A 307 24.58 -11.19 9.70
CA ALA A 307 23.54 -10.43 10.38
C ALA A 307 22.32 -11.30 10.74
N VAL A 308 21.95 -12.26 9.88
CA VAL A 308 20.92 -13.28 10.18
C VAL A 308 21.33 -14.10 11.40
N ILE A 309 22.54 -14.67 11.42
CA ILE A 309 23.07 -15.47 12.53
C ILE A 309 23.00 -14.67 13.85
N GLY A 310 23.53 -13.44 13.87
CA GLY A 310 23.51 -12.58 15.06
C GLY A 310 22.10 -12.27 15.56
N ASN A 311 21.16 -11.95 14.66
CA ASN A 311 19.77 -11.68 15.03
C ASN A 311 19.03 -12.93 15.53
N LEU A 312 19.24 -14.10 14.92
CA LEU A 312 18.60 -15.36 15.33
C LEU A 312 19.07 -15.80 16.73
N HIS A 313 20.39 -15.76 17.00
CA HIS A 313 20.93 -16.05 18.33
C HIS A 313 20.40 -15.07 19.38
N ARG A 314 20.42 -13.76 19.12
CA ARG A 314 19.90 -12.74 20.06
C ARG A 314 18.43 -12.96 20.39
N LEU A 315 17.62 -13.29 19.38
CA LEU A 315 16.18 -13.53 19.56
C LEU A 315 15.86 -14.91 20.17
N GLY A 316 16.85 -15.79 20.34
CA GLY A 316 16.68 -17.12 20.94
C GLY A 316 16.01 -18.13 19.99
N VAL A 317 16.23 -17.99 18.69
CA VAL A 317 15.79 -18.98 17.69
C VAL A 317 16.79 -20.14 17.67
N ASN A 318 16.30 -21.36 17.90
CA ASN A 318 17.11 -22.58 18.00
C ASN A 318 16.80 -23.63 16.92
N ASN A 319 15.69 -23.48 16.19
CA ASN A 319 15.20 -24.40 15.16
C ASN A 319 15.58 -23.96 13.73
N ALA A 320 16.58 -23.07 13.59
CA ALA A 320 16.95 -22.46 12.32
C ALA A 320 18.31 -22.94 11.79
N ILE A 321 18.34 -23.33 10.51
CA ILE A 321 19.54 -23.66 9.74
C ILE A 321 19.82 -22.49 8.81
N VAL A 322 20.93 -21.77 9.04
CA VAL A 322 21.35 -20.67 8.17
C VAL A 322 22.24 -21.20 7.04
N SER A 323 21.97 -20.75 5.82
CA SER A 323 22.66 -21.18 4.61
C SER A 323 23.04 -20.00 3.71
N ASN A 324 23.98 -20.28 2.81
CA ASN A 324 24.39 -19.36 1.74
C ASN A 324 24.42 -20.14 0.43
N LEU A 325 23.31 -20.10 -0.31
CA LEU A 325 23.15 -20.66 -1.65
C LEU A 325 22.38 -19.66 -2.52
N ASN A 326 22.44 -19.81 -3.85
CA ASN A 326 21.50 -19.11 -4.70
C ASN A 326 20.09 -19.69 -4.45
N GLY A 327 19.06 -18.84 -4.32
CA GLY A 327 17.69 -19.30 -4.09
C GLY A 327 17.16 -20.24 -5.18
N GLU A 328 17.67 -20.12 -6.41
CA GLU A 328 17.37 -21.05 -7.52
C GLU A 328 17.84 -22.49 -7.27
N GLU A 329 18.88 -22.69 -6.45
CA GLU A 329 19.47 -24.00 -6.19
C GLU A 329 18.67 -24.81 -5.17
N TYR A 330 17.86 -24.17 -4.32
CA TYR A 330 17.03 -24.86 -3.33
C TYR A 330 16.04 -25.84 -3.95
N ALA A 331 15.52 -25.52 -5.14
CA ALA A 331 14.66 -26.41 -5.92
C ALA A 331 15.39 -27.68 -6.43
N LYS A 332 16.72 -27.67 -6.49
CA LYS A 332 17.57 -28.81 -6.87
C LYS A 332 18.06 -29.59 -5.65
N VAL A 333 18.43 -28.87 -4.57
CA VAL A 333 18.97 -29.46 -3.34
C VAL A 333 17.88 -30.14 -2.51
N SER A 334 16.66 -29.61 -2.48
CA SER A 334 15.54 -30.19 -1.73
C SER A 334 14.20 -30.04 -2.50
N PRO A 335 14.04 -30.73 -3.63
CA PRO A 335 12.80 -30.69 -4.42
C PRO A 335 11.63 -31.28 -3.62
N ASN A 336 10.54 -30.52 -3.49
CA ASN A 336 9.40 -30.85 -2.62
C ASN A 336 9.82 -31.16 -1.16
N GLY A 337 10.86 -30.50 -0.64
CA GLY A 337 11.40 -30.73 0.71
C GLY A 337 10.73 -29.91 1.83
N PHE A 338 9.89 -28.94 1.47
CA PHE A 338 9.33 -27.95 2.40
C PHE A 338 7.80 -27.93 2.39
N ASP A 339 7.22 -27.75 3.57
CA ASP A 339 5.77 -27.58 3.77
C ASP A 339 5.31 -26.18 3.37
N ARG A 340 6.16 -25.17 3.61
CA ARG A 340 5.91 -23.77 3.26
C ARG A 340 7.19 -23.06 2.83
N VAL A 341 7.07 -22.12 1.91
CA VAL A 341 8.16 -21.21 1.50
C VAL A 341 7.74 -19.75 1.64
N LEU A 342 8.61 -18.96 2.27
CA LEU A 342 8.60 -17.51 2.15
C LEU A 342 9.63 -17.08 1.09
N LEU A 343 9.16 -16.32 0.11
CA LEU A 343 9.99 -15.61 -0.86
C LEU A 343 9.76 -14.10 -0.72
N ASP A 344 10.53 -13.47 0.17
CA ASP A 344 10.68 -12.02 0.23
C ASP A 344 11.70 -11.60 -0.83
N ALA A 345 11.23 -11.35 -2.05
CA ALA A 345 12.10 -11.31 -3.21
C ALA A 345 12.92 -10.02 -3.29
N PRO A 346 14.17 -10.08 -3.81
CA PRO A 346 15.01 -8.89 -3.97
C PRO A 346 14.35 -7.88 -4.93
N CYS A 347 13.91 -6.76 -4.37
CA CYS A 347 13.11 -5.73 -5.02
C CYS A 347 13.92 -4.47 -5.39
N SER A 348 13.31 -3.57 -6.18
CA SER A 348 13.83 -2.23 -6.49
C SER A 348 13.87 -1.27 -5.29
N GLY A 349 13.03 -1.50 -4.27
CA GLY A 349 12.90 -0.63 -3.10
C GLY A 349 11.88 0.51 -3.23
N THR A 350 11.12 0.58 -4.33
CA THR A 350 10.18 1.71 -4.59
C THR A 350 9.04 1.88 -3.59
N GLY A 351 8.80 0.90 -2.70
CA GLY A 351 7.84 1.04 -1.60
C GLY A 351 8.43 1.58 -0.29
N VAL A 352 9.76 1.69 -0.18
CA VAL A 352 10.47 2.09 1.06
C VAL A 352 11.31 3.36 0.89
N ILE A 353 10.94 4.23 -0.05
CA ILE A 353 11.68 5.45 -0.43
C ILE A 353 11.92 6.38 0.77
N TRP A 354 10.97 6.46 1.71
CA TRP A 354 11.14 7.25 2.93
C TRP A 354 12.31 6.81 3.83
N LYS A 355 12.71 5.53 3.74
CA LYS A 355 13.86 4.96 4.47
C LYS A 355 15.16 5.12 3.69
N ASP A 356 15.08 5.04 2.36
CA ASP A 356 16.21 5.11 1.45
C ASP A 356 15.89 6.03 0.28
N GLN A 357 16.18 7.32 0.47
CA GLN A 357 15.96 8.33 -0.56
C GLN A 357 16.86 8.13 -1.79
N SER A 358 17.92 7.32 -1.71
CA SER A 358 18.75 7.02 -2.89
C SER A 358 17.95 6.29 -3.97
N VAL A 359 16.85 5.61 -3.61
CA VAL A 359 15.92 4.98 -4.56
C VAL A 359 15.31 6.00 -5.52
N LYS A 360 15.14 7.28 -5.13
CA LYS A 360 14.55 8.33 -5.99
C LYS A 360 15.33 8.58 -7.28
N THR A 361 16.66 8.44 -7.23
CA THR A 361 17.58 8.78 -8.33
C THR A 361 18.33 7.57 -8.88
N SER A 362 18.59 6.53 -8.08
CA SER A 362 19.46 5.40 -8.45
C SER A 362 18.79 4.27 -9.24
N LYS A 363 17.51 4.37 -9.61
CA LYS A 363 16.77 3.27 -10.26
C LYS A 363 16.36 3.61 -11.68
N ASP A 364 16.82 2.77 -12.60
CA ASP A 364 16.50 2.80 -14.02
C ASP A 364 15.67 1.57 -14.46
N SER A 365 15.15 1.65 -15.69
CA SER A 365 14.40 0.56 -16.33
C SER A 365 15.17 -0.77 -16.38
N GLN A 366 16.48 -0.72 -16.61
CA GLN A 366 17.33 -1.91 -16.67
C GLN A 366 17.39 -2.65 -15.32
N ASP A 367 17.41 -1.92 -14.20
CA ASP A 367 17.49 -2.53 -12.88
C ASP A 367 16.17 -3.19 -12.50
N ILE A 368 15.02 -2.57 -12.80
CA ILE A 368 13.72 -3.23 -12.61
C ILE A 368 13.62 -4.49 -13.47
N GLN A 369 14.07 -4.44 -14.73
CA GLN A 369 14.07 -5.62 -15.60
C GLN A 369 14.98 -6.75 -15.08
N ARG A 370 16.16 -6.42 -14.53
CA ARG A 370 17.05 -7.37 -13.85
C ARG A 370 16.38 -7.98 -12.62
N LYS A 371 15.76 -7.15 -11.76
CA LYS A 371 15.03 -7.63 -10.56
C LYS A 371 13.84 -8.52 -10.94
N HIS A 372 13.01 -8.09 -11.88
CA HIS A 372 11.88 -8.87 -12.42
C HIS A 372 12.32 -10.25 -12.94
N THR A 373 13.45 -10.33 -13.65
CA THR A 373 13.99 -11.60 -14.17
C THR A 373 14.39 -12.55 -13.01
N ILE A 374 15.15 -12.04 -12.04
CA ILE A 374 15.56 -12.80 -10.85
C ILE A 374 14.33 -13.24 -10.03
N GLN A 375 13.37 -12.34 -9.79
CA GLN A 375 12.12 -12.63 -9.08
C GLN A 375 11.33 -13.76 -9.76
N ARG A 376 11.27 -13.77 -11.10
CA ARG A 376 10.64 -14.84 -11.89
C ARG A 376 11.36 -16.18 -11.82
N GLN A 377 12.68 -16.20 -11.67
CA GLN A 377 13.44 -17.44 -11.44
C GLN A 377 13.18 -17.95 -10.02
N LEU A 378 13.28 -17.07 -9.02
CA LEU A 378 13.10 -17.40 -7.61
C LEU A 378 11.68 -17.90 -7.30
N ILE A 379 10.62 -17.32 -7.87
CA ILE A 379 9.24 -17.77 -7.61
C ILE A 379 8.96 -19.16 -8.20
N LEU A 380 9.59 -19.52 -9.32
CA LEU A 380 9.52 -20.88 -9.87
C LEU A 380 10.32 -21.86 -9.00
N ALA A 381 11.47 -21.46 -8.47
CA ALA A 381 12.24 -22.27 -7.54
C ALA A 381 11.50 -22.47 -6.20
N ALA A 382 10.82 -21.45 -5.67
CA ALA A 382 9.96 -21.54 -4.49
C ALA A 382 8.85 -22.58 -4.67
N LEU A 383 8.15 -22.54 -5.82
CA LEU A 383 7.11 -23.50 -6.16
C LEU A 383 7.66 -24.91 -6.41
N ASP A 384 8.86 -25.06 -6.97
CA ASP A 384 9.50 -26.37 -7.15
C ASP A 384 10.03 -26.97 -5.82
N ALA A 385 10.34 -26.13 -4.83
CA ALA A 385 10.83 -26.55 -3.51
C ALA A 385 9.71 -26.97 -2.52
N VAL A 386 8.49 -26.41 -2.63
CA VAL A 386 7.33 -26.80 -1.80
C VAL A 386 6.74 -28.14 -2.21
N ASP A 387 6.31 -28.97 -1.26
CA ASP A 387 5.48 -30.15 -1.55
C ASP A 387 3.98 -29.82 -1.59
N ALA A 388 3.31 -30.12 -2.71
CA ALA A 388 1.86 -30.04 -2.83
C ALA A 388 1.11 -31.03 -1.91
N LYS A 389 1.77 -32.13 -1.51
CA LYS A 389 1.20 -33.17 -0.63
C LYS A 389 1.51 -32.94 0.86
N SER A 390 2.13 -31.82 1.21
CA SER A 390 2.37 -31.45 2.61
C SER A 390 1.07 -31.47 3.42
N PRO A 391 1.05 -32.07 4.63
CA PRO A 391 -0.13 -32.08 5.49
C PRO A 391 -0.54 -30.67 5.95
N SER A 392 0.37 -29.68 5.87
CA SER A 392 0.08 -28.29 6.22
C SER A 392 -0.41 -27.45 5.02
N GLY A 393 -0.41 -28.02 3.81
CA GLY A 393 -1.12 -27.51 2.64
C GLY A 393 -0.27 -26.83 1.55
N GLY A 394 1.06 -26.96 1.58
CA GLY A 394 1.91 -26.65 0.42
C GLY A 394 1.86 -25.19 -0.05
N TYR A 395 2.17 -24.24 0.83
CA TYR A 395 2.00 -22.80 0.58
C TYR A 395 3.31 -22.07 0.25
N VAL A 396 3.27 -21.21 -0.77
CA VAL A 396 4.31 -20.21 -1.05
C VAL A 396 3.74 -18.82 -0.81
N VAL A 397 4.41 -17.98 -0.02
CA VAL A 397 4.12 -16.54 0.02
C VAL A 397 5.22 -15.78 -0.70
N TYR A 398 4.81 -15.04 -1.72
CA TYR A 398 5.64 -14.07 -2.44
C TYR A 398 5.39 -12.68 -1.85
N SER A 399 6.45 -11.94 -1.54
CA SER A 399 6.37 -10.55 -1.12
C SER A 399 7.48 -9.68 -1.67
N THR A 400 7.20 -8.40 -1.86
CA THR A 400 8.16 -7.40 -2.33
C THR A 400 7.98 -6.05 -1.62
N CYS A 401 9.08 -5.32 -1.51
CA CYS A 401 9.16 -3.93 -1.09
C CYS A 401 8.94 -2.93 -2.24
N SER A 402 8.15 -3.30 -3.24
CA SER A 402 7.93 -2.53 -4.46
C SER A 402 6.45 -2.23 -4.68
N VAL A 403 6.14 -1.07 -5.25
CA VAL A 403 4.77 -0.71 -5.69
C VAL A 403 4.55 -1.00 -7.17
N LEU A 404 5.61 -1.34 -7.91
CA LEU A 404 5.58 -1.51 -9.37
C LEU A 404 4.91 -2.83 -9.79
N VAL A 405 4.02 -2.74 -10.77
CA VAL A 405 3.29 -3.88 -11.35
C VAL A 405 4.22 -4.94 -11.97
N GLU A 406 5.36 -4.50 -12.51
CA GLU A 406 6.39 -5.36 -13.12
C GLU A 406 7.03 -6.33 -12.12
N GLU A 407 7.23 -5.91 -10.87
CA GLU A 407 7.80 -6.75 -9.81
C GLU A 407 6.73 -7.53 -9.01
N ASN A 408 5.46 -7.18 -9.20
CA ASN A 408 4.35 -7.65 -8.38
C ASN A 408 3.45 -8.62 -9.18
N GLU A 409 2.33 -8.14 -9.72
CA GLU A 409 1.37 -8.98 -10.45
C GLU A 409 1.97 -9.67 -11.67
N ALA A 410 2.91 -9.03 -12.39
CA ALA A 410 3.53 -9.64 -13.56
C ALA A 410 4.37 -10.89 -13.20
N VAL A 411 5.04 -10.88 -12.05
CA VAL A 411 5.81 -12.03 -11.55
C VAL A 411 4.88 -13.17 -11.12
N VAL A 412 3.80 -12.84 -10.40
CA VAL A 412 2.82 -13.83 -9.91
C VAL A 412 2.01 -14.43 -11.07
N ASN A 413 1.59 -13.62 -12.05
CA ASN A 413 0.90 -14.07 -13.25
C ASN A 413 1.78 -15.04 -14.06
N PHE A 414 3.08 -14.73 -14.19
CA PHE A 414 4.04 -15.64 -14.83
C PHE A 414 4.19 -16.97 -14.08
N ALA A 415 4.14 -16.97 -12.74
CA ALA A 415 4.18 -18.20 -11.95
C ALA A 415 2.95 -19.09 -12.19
N LEU A 416 1.75 -18.49 -12.18
CA LEU A 416 0.47 -19.18 -12.47
C LEU A 416 0.44 -19.82 -13.87
N GLN A 417 1.04 -19.17 -14.88
CA GLN A 417 1.14 -19.71 -16.24
C GLN A 417 2.16 -20.86 -16.41
N LYS A 418 3.05 -21.07 -15.43
CA LYS A 418 4.21 -21.98 -15.55
C LYS A 418 4.21 -23.16 -14.58
N ARG A 419 3.30 -23.17 -13.59
CA ARG A 419 3.20 -24.21 -12.55
C ARG A 419 1.74 -24.43 -12.16
N HIS A 420 1.43 -25.64 -11.71
CA HIS A 420 0.12 -25.97 -11.14
C HIS A 420 -0.02 -25.38 -9.73
N CYS A 421 -0.29 -24.08 -9.65
CA CYS A 421 -0.60 -23.38 -8.42
C CYS A 421 -1.84 -22.49 -8.57
N GLU A 422 -2.52 -22.25 -7.44
CA GLU A 422 -3.66 -21.35 -7.32
C GLU A 422 -3.30 -20.18 -6.40
N LEU A 423 -3.89 -19.00 -6.63
CA LEU A 423 -3.87 -17.93 -5.65
C LEU A 423 -4.95 -18.18 -4.60
N VAL A 424 -4.57 -18.05 -3.33
CA VAL A 424 -5.43 -18.24 -2.16
C VAL A 424 -5.52 -16.90 -1.42
N PRO A 425 -6.66 -16.52 -0.83
CA PRO A 425 -6.75 -15.29 -0.04
C PRO A 425 -5.66 -15.22 1.03
N CYS A 426 -4.96 -14.08 1.10
CA CYS A 426 -3.84 -13.89 2.03
C CYS A 426 -4.24 -13.97 3.52
N GLY A 427 -5.52 -13.87 3.86
CA GLY A 427 -5.99 -13.85 5.26
C GLY A 427 -5.60 -12.57 6.00
N LEU A 428 -5.52 -11.45 5.29
CA LEU A 428 -5.17 -10.13 5.81
C LEU A 428 -6.38 -9.21 5.62
N ASP A 429 -6.87 -8.62 6.72
CA ASP A 429 -8.07 -7.76 6.73
C ASP A 429 -7.83 -6.35 6.14
N VAL A 430 -6.58 -6.04 5.82
CA VAL A 430 -6.11 -4.70 5.38
C VAL A 430 -5.36 -4.85 4.06
N GLY A 431 -5.48 -3.86 3.18
CA GLY A 431 -4.75 -3.78 1.91
C GLY A 431 -5.69 -3.64 0.71
N VAL A 432 -5.29 -2.85 -0.27
CA VAL A 432 -5.98 -2.70 -1.56
C VAL A 432 -5.78 -3.98 -2.39
N GLU A 433 -6.75 -4.33 -3.24
CA GLU A 433 -6.68 -5.51 -4.10
C GLU A 433 -5.63 -5.34 -5.22
N GLY A 434 -5.03 -6.45 -5.65
CA GLY A 434 -4.12 -6.47 -6.79
C GLY A 434 -4.81 -6.17 -8.12
N PHE A 435 -4.05 -5.67 -9.10
CA PHE A 435 -4.61 -5.33 -10.40
C PHE A 435 -4.89 -6.58 -11.25
N THR A 436 -6.12 -6.71 -11.75
CA THR A 436 -6.49 -7.71 -12.78
C THR A 436 -6.33 -7.16 -14.20
N ARG A 437 -6.35 -5.83 -14.37
CA ARG A 437 -6.08 -5.12 -15.62
C ARG A 437 -5.25 -3.88 -15.29
N PHE A 438 -4.10 -3.74 -15.94
CA PHE A 438 -3.25 -2.56 -15.78
C PHE A 438 -2.70 -2.14 -17.15
N ARG A 439 -3.24 -1.06 -17.72
CA ARG A 439 -2.85 -0.53 -19.05
C ARG A 439 -2.93 -1.62 -20.12
N GLU A 440 -1.80 -2.05 -20.69
CA GLU A 440 -1.68 -3.12 -21.67
C GLU A 440 -1.72 -4.52 -21.02
N TYR A 441 -1.26 -4.65 -19.77
CA TYR A 441 -1.23 -5.91 -19.06
C TYR A 441 -2.65 -6.42 -18.76
N ARG A 442 -2.89 -7.68 -19.16
CA ARG A 442 -4.06 -8.47 -18.78
C ARG A 442 -3.57 -9.59 -17.87
N PHE A 443 -4.13 -9.65 -16.68
CA PHE A 443 -3.70 -10.55 -15.63
C PHE A 443 -4.79 -11.56 -15.30
N HIS A 444 -4.41 -12.70 -14.72
CA HIS A 444 -5.35 -13.73 -14.30
C HIS A 444 -6.38 -13.15 -13.30
N PRO A 445 -7.69 -13.46 -13.42
CA PRO A 445 -8.72 -12.85 -12.58
C PRO A 445 -8.50 -12.98 -11.07
N SER A 446 -7.86 -14.07 -10.61
CA SER A 446 -7.57 -14.30 -9.18
C SER A 446 -6.48 -13.41 -8.59
N LEU A 447 -5.86 -12.50 -9.36
CA LEU A 447 -4.89 -11.54 -8.82
C LEU A 447 -5.52 -10.48 -7.91
N ASN A 448 -6.85 -10.33 -7.93
CA ASN A 448 -7.59 -9.58 -6.91
C ASN A 448 -7.40 -10.13 -5.47
N LEU A 449 -7.05 -11.41 -5.31
CA LEU A 449 -6.77 -12.03 -4.01
C LEU A 449 -5.43 -11.58 -3.40
N THR A 450 -4.55 -10.96 -4.18
CA THR A 450 -3.30 -10.37 -3.69
C THR A 450 -3.55 -9.01 -3.05
N ARG A 451 -2.68 -8.61 -2.12
CA ARG A 451 -2.84 -7.38 -1.35
C ARG A 451 -1.68 -6.42 -1.58
N ARG A 452 -2.03 -5.17 -1.91
CA ARG A 452 -1.18 -4.00 -2.05
C ARG A 452 -1.31 -3.10 -0.82
N TYR A 453 -0.18 -2.58 -0.38
CA TYR A 453 -0.08 -1.61 0.70
C TYR A 453 0.59 -0.36 0.15
N TYR A 454 0.07 0.80 0.57
CA TYR A 454 0.50 2.10 0.09
C TYR A 454 0.76 3.06 1.26
N PRO A 455 1.84 3.87 1.21
CA PRO A 455 2.23 4.84 2.23
C PRO A 455 1.13 5.83 2.63
N HIS A 456 0.39 6.38 1.67
CA HIS A 456 -0.66 7.38 1.90
C HIS A 456 -1.92 6.77 2.50
N VAL A 457 -2.39 5.64 1.96
CA VAL A 457 -3.66 5.01 2.38
C VAL A 457 -3.57 4.31 3.75
N HIS A 458 -2.48 3.60 4.03
CA HIS A 458 -2.41 2.67 5.18
C HIS A 458 -1.49 3.13 6.31
N ASN A 459 -0.76 4.22 6.10
CA ASN A 459 0.36 4.64 6.95
C ASN A 459 1.44 3.55 7.18
N ILE A 460 1.64 2.68 6.18
CA ILE A 460 2.62 1.59 6.17
C ILE A 460 3.43 1.70 4.87
N ASP A 461 4.73 1.35 4.90
CA ASP A 461 5.58 1.21 3.71
C ASP A 461 4.84 0.55 2.53
N GLY A 462 5.14 1.02 1.30
CA GLY A 462 4.68 0.40 0.08
C GLY A 462 5.15 -1.07 -0.01
N PHE A 463 4.20 -1.97 -0.22
CA PHE A 463 4.46 -3.40 -0.08
C PHE A 463 3.43 -4.25 -0.83
N PHE A 464 3.80 -5.47 -1.22
CA PHE A 464 2.93 -6.41 -1.92
C PHE A 464 3.02 -7.81 -1.31
N VAL A 465 1.88 -8.50 -1.21
CA VAL A 465 1.78 -9.88 -0.70
C VAL A 465 0.85 -10.71 -1.60
N ALA A 466 1.37 -11.83 -2.08
CA ALA A 466 0.63 -12.85 -2.80
C ALA A 466 0.84 -14.23 -2.15
N LYS A 467 -0.27 -14.93 -1.88
CA LYS A 467 -0.25 -16.29 -1.31
C LYS A 467 -0.66 -17.30 -2.37
N LEU A 468 0.27 -18.17 -2.72
CA LEU A 468 0.10 -19.26 -3.67
C LEU A 468 -0.01 -20.59 -2.93
N LYS A 469 -0.84 -21.50 -3.45
CA LYS A 469 -0.91 -22.89 -3.02
C LYS A 469 -0.56 -23.79 -4.19
N LYS A 470 0.33 -24.76 -3.95
CA LYS A 470 0.74 -25.73 -4.98
C LYS A 470 -0.28 -26.86 -5.05
N LEU A 471 -0.80 -27.13 -6.24
CA LEU A 471 -1.82 -28.17 -6.47
C LEU A 471 -1.23 -29.52 -6.84
N SER A 472 -0.10 -29.53 -7.55
CA SER A 472 0.61 -30.76 -7.89
C SER A 472 2.11 -30.55 -8.02
N ASN A 473 2.87 -31.64 -7.85
CA ASN A 473 4.33 -31.64 -8.02
C ASN A 473 4.77 -31.86 -9.48
N ALA A 474 3.82 -32.05 -10.40
CA ALA A 474 4.09 -32.10 -11.83
C ALA A 474 4.45 -30.70 -12.35
N LYS A 475 5.34 -30.62 -13.32
CA LYS A 475 5.64 -29.38 -14.04
C LYS A 475 4.72 -29.28 -15.26
N MET A 476 4.12 -28.11 -15.48
CA MET A 476 3.39 -27.83 -16.70
C MET A 476 4.34 -27.99 -17.90
N GLY A 477 4.02 -28.94 -18.79
CA GLY A 477 4.82 -29.20 -19.99
C GLY A 477 4.82 -28.01 -20.93
N LYS A 478 5.92 -27.80 -21.69
CA LYS A 478 6.09 -26.64 -22.60
C LYS A 478 4.85 -26.40 -23.49
N ALA A 479 4.29 -27.47 -24.06
CA ALA A 479 3.09 -27.45 -24.89
C ALA A 479 1.87 -26.76 -24.25
N SER A 480 1.70 -26.84 -22.92
CA SER A 480 0.55 -26.20 -22.24
C SER A 480 0.66 -24.68 -22.18
N VAL A 481 1.87 -24.12 -22.22
CA VAL A 481 2.08 -22.66 -22.27
C VAL A 481 1.76 -22.14 -23.67
N ASP A 482 2.18 -22.87 -24.70
CA ASP A 482 1.98 -22.48 -26.09
C ASP A 482 0.50 -22.53 -26.50
N ILE A 483 -0.31 -23.40 -25.87
CA ILE A 483 -1.77 -23.44 -26.05
C ILE A 483 -2.43 -22.16 -25.53
N VAL A 484 -2.09 -21.70 -24.32
CA VAL A 484 -2.67 -20.46 -23.75
C VAL A 484 -2.30 -19.24 -24.60
N ILE A 485 -1.06 -19.17 -25.09
CA ILE A 485 -0.62 -18.09 -25.99
C ILE A 485 -1.36 -18.16 -27.33
N LYS A 486 -1.58 -19.36 -27.89
CA LYS A 486 -2.31 -19.55 -29.15
C LYS A 486 -3.81 -19.23 -29.03
N GLU A 487 -4.45 -19.54 -27.90
CA GLU A 487 -5.86 -19.19 -27.67
C GLU A 487 -6.07 -17.67 -27.56
N GLU A 488 -5.13 -16.94 -26.95
CA GLU A 488 -5.16 -15.46 -26.93
C GLU A 488 -4.89 -14.85 -28.32
N SER A 489 -4.09 -15.49 -29.18
CA SER A 489 -3.92 -15.05 -30.57
C SER A 489 -5.11 -15.39 -31.47
N ASN A 490 -5.72 -16.58 -31.34
CA ASN A 490 -6.86 -16.98 -32.18
C ASN A 490 -8.10 -16.10 -31.92
N LYS A 491 -8.33 -15.69 -30.68
CA LYS A 491 -9.40 -14.74 -30.33
C LYS A 491 -9.18 -13.33 -30.88
N LYS A 492 -8.00 -13.01 -31.42
CA LYS A 492 -7.74 -11.77 -32.19
C LYS A 492 -7.87 -11.98 -33.70
N SER A 493 -7.57 -13.16 -34.24
CA SER A 493 -7.63 -13.42 -35.69
C SER A 493 -9.02 -13.78 -36.22
N GLU A 494 -9.94 -14.27 -35.39
CA GLU A 494 -11.33 -14.57 -35.80
C GLU A 494 -12.19 -13.31 -36.06
N GLY A 495 -11.67 -12.10 -35.77
CA GLY A 495 -12.37 -10.83 -35.99
C GLY A 495 -12.22 -10.20 -37.38
N GLU A 496 -11.23 -10.59 -38.20
CA GLU A 496 -10.86 -9.85 -39.42
C GLU A 496 -10.83 -10.67 -40.73
N SER A 497 -11.06 -11.98 -40.70
CA SER A 497 -10.88 -12.87 -41.87
C SER A 497 -12.14 -13.14 -42.71
N SER A 498 -13.19 -12.30 -42.61
CA SER A 498 -14.43 -12.45 -43.41
C SER A 498 -14.51 -11.53 -44.64
N LYS A 499 -13.43 -11.43 -45.42
CA LYS A 499 -13.44 -10.96 -46.82
C LYS A 499 -12.10 -11.25 -47.53
N THR A 500 -12.23 -11.59 -48.82
CA THR A 500 -11.21 -11.63 -49.90
C THR A 500 -10.78 -13.04 -50.36
N GLU A 501 -11.28 -13.39 -51.56
CA GLU A 501 -10.69 -14.26 -52.61
C GLU A 501 -10.24 -15.70 -52.24
N ARG A 502 -10.74 -16.81 -52.80
CA ARG A 502 -11.16 -17.17 -54.18
C ARG A 502 -10.10 -17.02 -55.29
N ARG A 503 -9.11 -17.92 -55.28
CA ARG A 503 -8.45 -18.60 -56.42
C ARG A 503 -7.68 -19.81 -55.84
N ALA A 504 -7.97 -21.07 -56.22
CA ALA A 504 -7.35 -21.80 -57.35
C ALA A 504 -5.82 -21.95 -57.18
N HIS A 505 -5.17 -23.13 -57.30
CA HIS A 505 -5.59 -24.49 -57.70
C HIS A 505 -4.37 -25.44 -57.44
N LYS A 506 -4.57 -26.76 -57.22
CA LYS A 506 -3.60 -27.85 -57.54
C LYS A 506 -2.26 -27.89 -56.73
N ASP A 507 -1.50 -28.98 -56.64
CA ASP A 507 -1.72 -30.41 -56.97
C ASP A 507 -0.86 -31.30 -56.02
N SER A 508 -1.33 -32.54 -55.81
CA SER A 508 -0.60 -33.83 -55.66
C SER A 508 0.61 -34.02 -54.73
N ASP A 509 0.48 -35.08 -53.90
CA ASP A 509 1.39 -36.22 -53.68
C ASP A 509 2.86 -36.06 -53.24
N GLY A 510 3.33 -37.03 -52.45
CA GLY A 510 4.76 -37.20 -52.17
C GLY A 510 5.10 -37.77 -50.79
N SER A 511 4.73 -39.02 -50.52
CA SER A 511 5.29 -39.78 -49.40
C SER A 511 6.76 -40.14 -49.66
N ASP A 512 7.66 -40.00 -48.67
CA ASP A 512 8.54 -41.11 -48.30
C ASP A 512 9.07 -41.02 -46.86
N ASN A 513 9.62 -42.14 -46.42
CA ASN A 513 10.07 -42.49 -45.07
C ASN A 513 11.47 -41.95 -44.76
N GLY A 514 11.77 -41.76 -43.47
CA GLY A 514 13.10 -41.30 -43.06
C GLY A 514 13.32 -41.25 -41.55
N MET A 515 13.31 -42.40 -40.87
CA MET A 515 14.14 -42.56 -39.66
C MET A 515 15.62 -42.40 -40.09
N PRO A 516 16.51 -41.79 -39.27
CA PRO A 516 17.09 -42.62 -38.20
C PRO A 516 17.63 -41.91 -36.93
N LEU A 517 17.93 -42.77 -35.96
CA LEU A 517 19.07 -42.76 -35.02
C LEU A 517 19.26 -41.61 -34.02
N VAL A 518 18.98 -42.00 -32.77
CA VAL A 518 19.66 -41.61 -31.53
C VAL A 518 21.18 -41.60 -31.68
N PHE A 519 21.84 -40.57 -31.13
CA PHE A 519 23.21 -40.67 -30.60
C PHE A 519 23.32 -39.90 -29.26
N ILE A 520 23.79 -40.65 -28.26
CA ILE A 520 24.54 -40.31 -27.02
C ILE A 520 24.40 -38.86 -26.50
#